data_AF-J3AJQ4-F1
#
_entry.id   AF-J3AJQ4-F1
#
_cell.length_a   1.000
_cell.length_b   1.000
_cell.length_c   1.000
_cell.angle_alpha   90.00
_cell.angle_beta   90.00
_cell.angle_gamma   90.00
#
_symmetry.space_group_name_H-M   'P 1'
#
loop_
_entity.id
_entity.type
_entity.pdbx_description
1 polymer ?
#
loop_
_entity_poly.entity_id
_entity_poly.type
_entity_poly.pdbx_seq_one_letter_code
_entity_poly.pdbx_strand_id
1 'polypeptide(L)'
;MSADAKPSPDVNPERNARDVLDPKKALVPATVRVNEQRVTRGFWPKIRKVASKVPFAADALSLWWCARDPTTPTAAKGMMFAALAYFVLPTDAIPDVLPAIGFTDDAAVIAALIAIVGKNLKPRHKDSAKAFLTKLGGDD
;
A
#
# COMPACT_ATOMS: atom_id res chain seq x y z
N MET A 1 -44.55 -8.03 -9.52
CA MET A 1 -43.33 -7.81 -8.71
C MET A 1 -43.05 -6.32 -8.74
N SER A 2 -43.26 -5.60 -7.64
CA SER A 2 -43.25 -4.12 -7.61
C SER A 2 -41.86 -3.54 -7.84
N ALA A 3 -41.79 -2.51 -8.69
CA ALA A 3 -40.59 -1.77 -9.06
C ALA A 3 -40.32 -0.53 -8.17
N ASP A 4 -40.96 -0.44 -7.00
CA ASP A 4 -40.94 0.77 -6.15
C ASP A 4 -40.23 0.58 -4.81
N ALA A 5 -39.07 -0.09 -4.80
CA ALA A 5 -38.22 -0.10 -3.62
C ALA A 5 -37.51 1.26 -3.50
N LYS A 6 -37.99 2.14 -2.61
CA LYS A 6 -37.29 3.38 -2.27
C LYS A 6 -35.88 3.05 -1.78
N PRO A 7 -34.83 3.74 -2.27
CA PRO A 7 -33.47 3.52 -1.79
C PRO A 7 -33.37 3.76 -0.27
N SER A 8 -32.52 2.99 0.43
CA SER A 8 -32.30 3.17 1.88
C SER A 8 -31.96 4.64 2.22
N PRO A 9 -32.36 5.18 3.38
CA PRO A 9 -32.12 6.59 3.75
C PRO A 9 -30.65 7.02 3.68
N ASP A 10 -29.73 6.04 3.75
CA ASP A 10 -28.29 6.25 3.78
C ASP A 10 -27.66 6.30 2.38
N VAL A 11 -28.42 6.03 1.31
CA VAL A 11 -27.93 6.08 -0.06
C VAL A 11 -28.28 7.43 -0.68
N ASN A 12 -27.27 8.29 -0.81
CA ASN A 12 -27.40 9.54 -1.55
C ASN A 12 -27.25 9.24 -3.05
N PRO A 13 -28.32 9.37 -3.87
CA PRO A 13 -28.30 9.08 -5.30
C PRO A 13 -27.42 10.04 -6.12
N GLU A 14 -27.01 11.18 -5.54
CA GLU A 14 -26.09 12.13 -6.17
C GLU A 14 -24.61 11.87 -5.85
N ARG A 15 -24.31 10.82 -5.08
CA ARG A 15 -22.94 10.52 -4.64
C ARG A 15 -22.07 10.06 -5.82
N ASN A 16 -21.19 10.94 -6.28
CA ASN A 16 -20.22 10.62 -7.34
C ASN A 16 -19.22 9.56 -6.84
N ALA A 17 -19.02 8.48 -7.59
CA ALA A 17 -18.04 7.44 -7.25
C ALA A 17 -16.62 8.00 -7.03
N ARG A 18 -16.29 9.13 -7.67
CA ARG A 18 -15.01 9.84 -7.49
C ARG A 18 -14.86 10.46 -6.10
N ASP A 19 -15.95 10.87 -5.45
CA ASP A 19 -15.92 11.45 -4.10
C ASP A 19 -15.76 10.40 -3.01
N VAL A 20 -16.15 9.16 -3.31
CA VAL A 20 -15.93 8.00 -2.43
C VAL A 20 -14.44 7.62 -2.40
N LEU A 21 -13.74 7.82 -3.51
CA LEU A 21 -12.32 7.55 -3.66
C LEU A 21 -11.43 8.76 -3.31
N ASP A 22 -11.99 9.84 -2.76
CA ASP A 22 -11.20 11.01 -2.35
C ASP A 22 -10.19 10.61 -1.25
N PRO A 23 -8.87 10.63 -1.54
CA PRO A 23 -7.86 10.26 -0.56
C PRO A 23 -7.95 11.10 0.71
N LYS A 24 -8.40 12.36 0.62
CA LYS A 24 -8.52 13.23 1.80
C LYS A 24 -9.59 12.75 2.77
N LYS A 25 -10.62 12.07 2.29
CA LYS A 25 -11.71 11.50 3.11
C LYS A 25 -11.38 10.09 3.60
N ALA A 26 -10.63 9.31 2.80
CA ALA A 26 -10.23 7.95 3.13
C ALA A 26 -9.12 7.85 4.21
N LEU A 27 -8.44 8.97 4.51
CA LEU A 27 -7.25 9.00 5.38
C LEU A 27 -7.54 9.61 6.75
N VAL A 28 -8.40 8.95 7.53
CA VAL A 28 -8.66 9.33 8.92
C VAL A 28 -7.33 9.36 9.69
N PRO A 29 -6.99 10.47 10.40
CA PRO A 29 -5.66 10.63 11.02
C PRO A 29 -5.27 9.50 11.98
N ALA A 30 -6.24 8.98 12.74
CA ALA A 30 -6.00 7.85 13.65
C ALA A 30 -5.56 6.58 12.90
N THR A 31 -6.23 6.25 11.78
CA THR A 31 -5.91 5.10 10.95
C THR A 31 -4.53 5.24 10.30
N VAL A 32 -4.21 6.44 9.79
CA VAL A 32 -2.89 6.73 9.21
C VAL A 32 -1.80 6.50 10.24
N ARG A 33 -1.98 6.98 11.49
CA ARG A 33 -1.02 6.78 12.57
C ARG A 33 -0.83 5.30 12.93
N VAL A 34 -1.91 4.52 12.99
CA VAL A 34 -1.83 3.08 13.26
C VAL A 34 -1.07 2.36 12.15
N ASN A 35 -1.37 2.69 10.89
CA ASN A 35 -0.68 2.14 9.73
C ASN A 35 0.81 2.50 9.75
N GLU A 36 1.15 3.75 10.00
CA GLU A 36 2.53 4.20 10.14
C GLU A 36 3.28 3.44 11.23
N GLN A 37 2.67 3.24 12.40
CA GLN A 37 3.27 2.46 13.49
C GLN A 37 3.50 1.00 13.10
N ARG A 38 2.49 0.35 12.48
CA ARG A 38 2.58 -1.03 12.02
C ARG A 38 3.69 -1.19 10.98
N VAL A 39 3.71 -0.31 9.99
CA VAL A 39 4.73 -0.27 8.93
C VAL A 39 6.11 -0.06 9.54
N THR A 40 6.26 0.91 10.43
CA THR A 40 7.55 1.21 11.07
C THR A 40 8.13 0.03 11.82
N ARG A 41 7.28 -0.77 12.48
CA ARG A 41 7.72 -1.94 13.26
C ARG A 41 7.99 -3.17 12.40
N GLY A 42 7.14 -3.45 11.42
CA GLY A 42 7.14 -4.75 10.73
C GLY A 42 7.72 -4.75 9.31
N PHE A 43 7.90 -3.59 8.67
CA PHE A 43 8.37 -3.52 7.29
C PHE A 43 9.77 -4.13 7.11
N TRP A 44 10.75 -3.70 7.91
CA TRP A 44 12.12 -4.19 7.78
C TRP A 44 12.29 -5.69 8.08
N PRO A 45 11.68 -6.24 9.16
CA PRO A 45 11.68 -7.68 9.37
C PRO A 45 11.04 -8.46 8.21
N LYS A 46 9.91 -7.99 7.69
CA LYS A 46 9.20 -8.63 6.57
C LYS A 46 10.04 -8.57 5.29
N ILE A 47 10.52 -7.39 4.88
CA ILE A 47 11.23 -7.21 3.61
C ILE A 47 12.53 -8.02 3.58
N ARG A 48 13.30 -8.07 4.68
CA ARG A 48 14.51 -8.91 4.74
C ARG A 48 14.21 -10.40 4.52
N LYS A 49 13.04 -10.87 4.99
CA LYS A 49 12.63 -12.28 4.84
C LYS A 49 12.12 -12.61 3.43
N VAL A 50 11.54 -11.65 2.72
CA VAL A 50 10.82 -11.92 1.45
C VAL A 50 11.43 -11.27 0.22
N ALA A 51 12.36 -10.31 0.35
CA ALA A 51 12.87 -9.51 -0.77
C ALA A 51 13.46 -10.35 -1.92
N SER A 52 14.13 -11.47 -1.61
CA SER A 52 14.67 -12.39 -2.62
C SER A 52 13.61 -13.24 -3.33
N LYS A 53 12.38 -13.29 -2.81
CA LYS A 53 11.30 -14.17 -3.28
C LYS A 53 10.17 -13.42 -3.97
N VAL A 54 10.07 -12.10 -3.79
CA VAL A 54 8.94 -11.31 -4.31
C VAL A 54 9.40 -10.31 -5.37
N PRO A 55 8.78 -10.31 -6.56
CA PRO A 55 9.20 -9.46 -7.68
C PRO A 55 8.95 -7.97 -7.45
N PHE A 56 8.03 -7.61 -6.54
CA PHE A 56 7.68 -6.23 -6.19
C PHE A 56 8.48 -5.70 -4.98
N ALA A 57 9.53 -6.38 -4.53
CA ALA A 57 10.32 -5.95 -3.38
C ALA A 57 10.87 -4.52 -3.56
N ALA A 58 11.37 -4.22 -4.76
CA ALA A 58 11.90 -2.89 -5.12
C ALA A 58 10.81 -1.80 -5.06
N ASP A 59 9.59 -2.14 -5.44
CA ASP A 59 8.44 -1.24 -5.43
C ASP A 59 7.97 -0.94 -4.00
N ALA A 60 7.81 -1.98 -3.18
CA ALA A 60 7.49 -1.83 -1.75
C ALA A 60 8.51 -0.96 -1.02
N LEU A 61 9.79 -1.19 -1.31
CA LEU A 61 10.92 -0.41 -0.82
C LEU A 61 10.86 1.04 -1.29
N SER A 62 10.62 1.28 -2.58
CA SER A 62 10.50 2.64 -3.11
C SER A 62 9.36 3.43 -2.43
N LEU A 63 8.22 2.77 -2.20
CA LEU A 63 7.10 3.35 -1.45
C LEU A 63 7.47 3.68 -0.01
N TRP A 64 8.26 2.83 0.65
CA TRP A 64 8.73 3.07 2.02
C TRP A 64 9.54 4.36 2.15
N TRP A 65 10.47 4.63 1.22
CA TRP A 65 11.21 5.89 1.20
C TRP A 65 10.33 7.06 0.78
N CYS A 66 9.45 6.87 -0.19
CA CYS A 66 8.54 7.91 -0.65
C CYS A 66 7.56 8.38 0.44
N ALA A 67 7.05 7.45 1.28
CA ALA A 67 6.16 7.76 2.39
C ALA A 67 6.83 8.64 3.47
N ARG A 68 8.15 8.55 3.60
CA ARG A 68 8.97 9.31 4.58
C ARG A 68 9.55 10.60 4.03
N ASP A 69 9.39 10.86 2.75
CA ASP A 69 9.91 12.04 2.11
C ASP A 69 9.10 13.28 2.55
N PRO A 70 9.76 14.35 3.07
CA PRO A 70 9.05 15.56 3.49
C PRO A 70 8.29 16.23 2.34
N THR A 71 8.74 16.03 1.10
CA THR A 71 8.11 16.63 -0.10
C THR A 71 6.90 15.84 -0.63
N THR A 72 6.61 14.66 -0.07
CA THR A 72 5.45 13.87 -0.48
C THR A 72 4.18 14.42 0.18
N PRO A 73 3.10 14.68 -0.59
CA PRO A 73 1.83 15.14 -0.03
C PRO A 73 1.28 14.18 1.03
N THR A 74 0.71 14.72 2.12
CA THR A 74 0.19 13.93 3.25
C THR A 74 -0.80 12.86 2.82
N ALA A 75 -1.65 13.16 1.84
CA ALA A 75 -2.59 12.18 1.30
C ALA A 75 -1.88 11.00 0.63
N ALA A 76 -0.83 11.26 -0.14
CA ALA A 76 -0.03 10.21 -0.76
C ALA A 76 0.70 9.38 0.31
N LYS A 77 1.25 10.01 1.35
CA LYS A 77 1.87 9.30 2.49
C LYS A 77 0.89 8.36 3.18
N GLY A 78 -0.33 8.83 3.45
CA GLY A 78 -1.36 8.02 4.08
C GLY A 78 -1.70 6.78 3.27
N MET A 79 -1.88 6.92 1.94
CA MET A 79 -2.12 5.79 1.04
C MET A 79 -0.94 4.81 1.01
N MET A 80 0.30 5.33 0.97
CA MET A 80 1.50 4.48 1.03
C MET A 80 1.60 3.70 2.33
N PHE A 81 1.36 4.35 3.48
CA PHE A 81 1.34 3.65 4.75
C PHE A 81 0.21 2.63 4.83
N ALA A 82 -0.95 2.87 4.23
CA ALA A 82 -2.02 1.89 4.17
C ALA A 82 -1.61 0.63 3.37
N ALA A 83 -1.08 0.79 2.16
CA ALA A 83 -0.63 -0.35 1.34
C ALA A 83 0.53 -1.10 2.00
N LEU A 84 1.50 -0.38 2.59
CA LEU A 84 2.60 -1.01 3.31
C LEU A 84 2.12 -1.70 4.59
N ALA A 85 1.09 -1.18 5.27
CA ALA A 85 0.53 -1.79 6.46
C ALA A 85 -0.17 -3.11 6.12
N TYR A 86 -0.80 -3.18 4.94
CA TYR A 86 -1.36 -4.42 4.38
C TYR A 86 -0.25 -5.46 4.17
N PHE A 87 0.79 -5.11 3.41
CA PHE A 87 1.96 -5.98 3.16
C PHE A 87 2.64 -6.51 4.43
N VAL A 88 2.67 -5.69 5.49
CA VAL A 88 3.30 -6.03 6.78
C VAL A 88 2.41 -6.87 7.69
N LEU A 89 1.10 -6.91 7.45
CA LEU A 89 0.20 -7.63 8.33
C LEU A 89 0.55 -9.13 8.35
N PRO A 90 0.62 -9.77 9.53
CA PRO A 90 0.91 -11.18 9.62
C PRO A 90 -0.23 -12.09 9.13
N THR A 91 -1.34 -11.56 8.57
CA THR A 91 -2.59 -12.33 8.43
C THR A 91 -3.58 -12.03 7.28
N ASP A 92 -3.56 -10.92 6.52
CA ASP A 92 -4.66 -10.64 5.54
C ASP A 92 -4.26 -10.87 4.08
N ALA A 93 -5.12 -11.38 3.18
CA ALA A 93 -6.46 -11.98 3.33
C ALA A 93 -6.71 -13.06 2.25
N ILE A 94 -5.64 -13.74 1.82
CA ILE A 94 -5.74 -15.02 1.10
C ILE A 94 -4.84 -16.04 1.81
N PRO A 95 -5.28 -16.60 2.94
CA PRO A 95 -4.87 -17.94 3.32
C PRO A 95 -5.58 -18.94 2.39
N ASP A 96 -4.78 -19.78 1.74
CA ASP A 96 -5.11 -21.10 1.17
C ASP A 96 -5.81 -21.23 -0.21
N VAL A 97 -5.02 -21.27 -1.31
CA VAL A 97 -5.29 -22.21 -2.45
C VAL A 97 -4.02 -22.63 -3.24
N LEU A 98 -2.93 -21.85 -3.25
CA LEU A 98 -1.72 -22.20 -4.02
C LEU A 98 -0.46 -22.19 -3.14
N PRO A 99 0.18 -23.36 -2.90
CA PRO A 99 1.44 -23.49 -2.15
C PRO A 99 2.63 -22.69 -2.71
N ALA A 100 2.44 -21.93 -3.80
CA ALA A 100 3.49 -21.24 -4.54
C ALA A 100 3.28 -19.72 -4.77
N ILE A 101 2.12 -19.12 -4.43
CA ILE A 101 1.78 -17.74 -4.87
C ILE A 101 1.07 -16.90 -3.78
N GLY A 102 1.63 -16.81 -2.58
CA GLY A 102 1.04 -16.05 -1.46
C GLY A 102 1.18 -14.52 -1.51
N PHE A 103 1.63 -13.93 -2.63
CA PHE A 103 1.93 -12.48 -2.70
C PHE A 103 1.27 -11.73 -3.87
N THR A 104 0.38 -12.39 -4.63
CA THR A 104 -0.26 -11.75 -5.80
C THR A 104 -1.10 -10.54 -5.42
N ASP A 105 -1.83 -10.64 -4.31
CA ASP A 105 -2.70 -9.57 -3.86
C ASP A 105 -1.90 -8.35 -3.37
N ASP A 106 -0.83 -8.57 -2.61
CA ASP A 106 0.13 -7.52 -2.25
C ASP A 106 0.73 -6.84 -3.48
N ALA A 107 1.10 -7.62 -4.51
CA ALA A 107 1.62 -7.09 -5.76
C ALA A 107 0.58 -6.21 -6.47
N ALA A 108 -0.68 -6.65 -6.51
CA ALA A 108 -1.78 -5.90 -7.12
C ALA A 108 -2.03 -4.58 -6.36
N VAL A 109 -2.07 -4.63 -5.03
CA VAL A 109 -2.23 -3.44 -4.17
C VAL A 109 -1.08 -2.45 -4.38
N ILE A 110 0.17 -2.93 -4.40
CA ILE A 110 1.36 -2.10 -4.62
C ILE A 110 1.36 -1.50 -6.02
N ALA A 111 1.03 -2.29 -7.05
CA ALA A 111 0.98 -1.82 -8.43
C ALA A 111 -0.11 -0.75 -8.62
N ALA A 112 -1.31 -0.99 -8.08
CA ALA A 112 -2.41 -0.02 -8.11
C ALA A 112 -2.01 1.27 -7.38
N LEU A 113 -1.38 1.15 -6.21
CA LEU A 113 -0.90 2.32 -5.49
C LEU A 113 0.12 3.10 -6.31
N ILE A 114 1.10 2.44 -6.93
CA ILE A 114 2.10 3.09 -7.79
C ILE A 114 1.43 3.82 -8.95
N ALA A 115 0.39 3.25 -9.57
CA ALA A 115 -0.37 3.95 -10.62
C ALA A 115 -1.01 5.25 -10.10
N ILE A 116 -1.47 5.26 -8.85
CA ILE A 116 -2.09 6.44 -8.22
C ILE A 116 -1.05 7.47 -7.77
N VAL A 117 0.04 7.04 -7.14
CA VAL A 117 1.01 7.92 -6.48
C VAL A 117 2.31 8.12 -7.26
N GLY A 118 2.44 7.52 -8.44
CA GLY A 118 3.68 7.44 -9.22
C GLY A 118 4.34 8.79 -9.47
N LYS A 119 3.56 9.87 -9.61
CA LYS A 119 4.08 11.24 -9.74
C LYS A 119 4.89 11.72 -8.52
N ASN A 120 4.64 11.15 -7.34
CA ASN A 120 5.38 11.45 -6.11
C ASN A 120 6.63 10.55 -5.96
N LEU A 121 6.68 9.44 -6.71
CA LEU A 121 7.74 8.45 -6.64
C LEU A 121 8.94 8.94 -7.46
N LYS A 122 9.88 9.59 -6.79
CA LYS A 122 11.05 10.22 -7.39
C LYS A 122 12.16 9.19 -7.63
N PRO A 123 13.08 9.44 -8.58
CA PRO A 123 14.22 8.54 -8.84
C PRO A 123 14.98 8.16 -7.58
N ARG A 124 15.28 9.13 -6.70
CA ARG A 124 15.96 8.88 -5.42
C ARG A 124 15.31 7.84 -4.51
N HIS A 125 13.98 7.66 -4.56
CA HIS A 125 13.29 6.63 -3.78
C HIS A 125 13.60 5.24 -4.34
N LYS A 126 13.59 5.12 -5.67
CA LYS A 126 13.95 3.90 -6.41
C LYS A 126 15.44 3.59 -6.28
N ASP A 127 16.29 4.60 -6.30
CA ASP A 127 17.74 4.45 -6.10
C ASP A 127 18.04 3.92 -4.70
N SER A 128 17.36 4.45 -3.68
CA SER A 128 17.48 3.95 -2.30
C SER A 128 17.03 2.48 -2.19
N ALA A 129 15.95 2.11 -2.89
CA ALA A 129 15.47 0.74 -2.97
C ALA A 129 16.47 -0.20 -3.64
N LYS A 130 17.01 0.20 -4.79
CA LYS A 130 18.03 -0.55 -5.50
C LYS A 130 19.29 -0.73 -4.65
N ALA A 131 19.77 0.35 -4.01
CA ALA A 131 20.95 0.31 -3.16
C ALA A 131 20.78 -0.66 -1.98
N PHE A 132 19.58 -0.72 -1.38
CA PHE A 132 19.29 -1.68 -0.32
C PHE A 132 19.29 -3.12 -0.83
N LEU A 133 18.61 -3.39 -1.96
CA LEU A 133 18.56 -4.74 -2.53
C LEU A 133 19.93 -5.24 -2.97
N THR A 134 20.77 -4.37 -3.54
CA THR A 134 22.15 -4.72 -3.90
C THR A 134 22.98 -5.10 -2.68
N LYS A 135 22.84 -4.38 -1.56
CA LYS A 135 23.52 -4.75 -0.31
C LYS A 135 23.00 -6.10 0.20
N LEU A 136 21.69 -6.28 0.21
CA LEU A 136 21.07 -7.51 0.70
C LEU A 136 21.52 -8.77 -0.06
N GLY A 137 21.66 -8.68 -1.39
CA GLY A 137 22.12 -9.81 -2.21
C GLY A 137 23.64 -9.98 -2.29
N GLY A 138 24.42 -9.06 -1.70
CA GLY A 138 25.88 -9.19 -1.58
C GLY A 138 26.35 -9.72 -0.23
N ASP A 139 25.42 -9.87 0.73
CA ASP A 139 25.65 -10.40 2.08
C ASP A 139 25.30 -11.91 2.20
N ASP A 140 24.91 -12.56 1.08
CA ASP A 140 24.67 -14.01 0.92
C ASP A 140 25.92 -14.72 0.36
#